data_AF-A0A5P9BG21-F1
#
_entry.id   AF-A0A5P9BG21-F1
#
_cell.length_a   1.000
_cell.length_b   1.000
_cell.length_c   1.000
_cell.angle_alpha   90.00
_cell.angle_beta   90.00
_cell.angle_gamma   90.00
#
_symmetry.space_group_name_H-M   'P 1'
#
loop_
_entity.id
_entity.type
_entity.pdbx_description
1 polymer ?
#
loop_
_entity_poly.entity_id
_entity_poly.type
_entity_poly.pdbx_seq_one_letter_code
_entity_poly.pdbx_strand_id
1 'polypeptide(L)'
;MYYLPKLLAEKFAYFGKFSIFGIWAISFASVILFIFIASAIASLNALLVAPAFSIYLVFVLGIVSAKFFSRKKIILTGPVAVRIAASAAGESAAKVAKTLSEIIFLLCFYFFLFGCVFFALSPLLFWAYT
;
A
#
# COMPACT_ATOMS: atom_id res chain seq x y z
N MET A 1 12.97 8.13 -7.40
CA MET A 1 11.61 7.65 -7.74
C MET A 1 10.90 6.92 -6.60
N TYR A 2 11.59 6.27 -5.66
CA TYR A 2 10.95 5.54 -4.54
C TYR A 2 11.04 6.22 -3.16
N TYR A 3 11.33 7.53 -3.08
CA TYR A 3 11.62 8.18 -1.80
C TYR A 3 10.47 8.03 -0.78
N LEU A 4 9.27 8.49 -1.14
CA LEU A 4 8.07 8.38 -0.32
C LEU A 4 7.67 6.93 0.00
N PRO A 5 7.58 6.01 -0.98
CA PRO A 5 7.31 4.60 -0.71
C PRO A 5 8.32 3.94 0.23
N LYS A 6 9.62 4.24 0.10
CA LYS A 6 10.66 3.70 0.97
C LYS A 6 10.55 4.23 2.39
N LEU A 7 10.31 5.53 2.54
CA LEU A 7 10.11 6.15 3.85
C LEU A 7 8.93 5.49 4.58
N LEU A 8 7.80 5.30 3.89
CA LEU A 8 6.66 4.57 4.44
C LEU A 8 7.00 3.12 4.77
N ALA A 9 7.74 2.42 3.91
CA ALA A 9 8.17 1.05 4.16
C ALA A 9 9.05 0.93 5.41
N GLU A 10 9.92 1.90 5.68
CA GLU A 10 10.76 1.95 6.89
C GLU A 10 9.90 2.16 8.15
N LYS A 11 8.95 3.10 8.11
CA LYS A 11 8.02 3.35 9.24
C LYS A 11 7.11 2.16 9.52
N PHE A 12 6.75 1.40 8.49
CA PHE A 12 5.87 0.24 8.57
C PHE A 12 6.62 -1.10 8.48
N ALA A 13 7.94 -1.10 8.72
CA ALA A 13 8.81 -2.27 8.52
C ALA A 13 8.36 -3.52 9.30
N TYR A 14 7.65 -3.32 10.43
CA TYR A 14 7.03 -4.39 11.20
C TYR A 14 6.13 -5.30 10.34
N PHE A 15 5.32 -4.70 9.46
CA PHE A 15 4.42 -5.44 8.57
C PHE A 15 5.18 -6.21 7.49
N GLY A 16 6.43 -5.84 7.19
CA GLY A 16 7.34 -6.53 6.29
C GLY A 16 7.62 -8.00 6.66
N LYS A 17 7.41 -8.40 7.93
CA LYS A 17 7.68 -9.76 8.43
C LYS A 17 6.50 -10.74 8.32
N PHE A 18 5.27 -10.24 8.23
CA PHE A 18 4.06 -11.08 8.21
C PHE A 18 3.89 -11.90 6.93
N SER A 19 3.12 -12.97 6.97
CA SER A 19 2.70 -13.65 5.73
C SER A 19 1.70 -12.78 4.95
N ILE A 20 1.50 -13.08 3.67
CA ILE A 20 0.46 -12.42 2.86
C ILE A 20 -0.92 -12.63 3.51
N PHE A 21 -1.23 -13.84 3.96
CA PHE A 21 -2.47 -14.13 4.69
C PHE A 21 -2.60 -13.34 5.99
N GLY A 22 -1.50 -13.19 6.74
CA GLY A 22 -1.47 -12.36 7.95
C GLY A 22 -1.81 -10.91 7.65
N ILE A 23 -1.31 -10.36 6.53
CA ILE A 23 -1.69 -9.01 6.11
C ILE A 23 -3.14 -8.91 5.68
N TRP A 24 -3.68 -9.90 4.97
CA TRP A 24 -5.10 -9.91 4.64
C TRP A 24 -5.97 -9.87 5.90
N ALA A 25 -5.63 -10.66 6.92
CA ALA A 25 -6.33 -10.65 8.20
C ALA A 25 -6.20 -9.30 8.92
N ILE A 26 -5.00 -8.72 8.98
CA ILE A 26 -4.77 -7.39 9.58
C ILE A 26 -5.56 -6.31 8.82
N SER A 27 -5.52 -6.33 7.50
CA SER A 27 -6.27 -5.38 6.67
C SER A 27 -7.77 -5.50 6.92
N PHE A 28 -8.32 -6.72 6.94
CA PHE A 28 -9.73 -6.95 7.23
C PHE A 28 -10.14 -6.43 8.62
N ALA A 29 -9.36 -6.78 9.66
CA ALA A 29 -9.59 -6.30 11.01
C ALA A 29 -9.49 -4.77 11.11
N SER A 30 -8.53 -4.17 10.39
CA SER A 30 -8.35 -2.71 10.37
C SER A 30 -9.52 -1.98 9.71
N VAL A 31 -10.14 -2.54 8.67
CA VAL A 31 -11.35 -1.96 8.05
C VAL A 31 -12.51 -1.96 9.05
N ILE A 32 -12.73 -3.08 9.73
CA ILE A 32 -13.79 -3.20 10.73
C ILE A 32 -13.59 -2.16 11.85
N LEU A 33 -12.38 -2.09 12.40
CA LEU A 33 -12.02 -1.09 13.41
C LEU A 33 -12.23 0.34 12.90
N PHE A 34 -11.82 0.61 11.66
CA PHE A 34 -11.98 1.93 11.05
C PHE A 34 -13.45 2.30 10.87
N ILE A 35 -14.35 1.37 10.53
CA ILE A 35 -15.79 1.65 10.43
C ILE A 35 -16.35 2.10 11.79
N PHE A 36 -15.99 1.42 12.88
CA PHE A 36 -16.41 1.83 14.23
C PHE A 36 -15.86 3.20 14.61
N ILE A 37 -14.58 3.46 14.35
CA ILE A 37 -13.93 4.76 14.60
C ILE A 37 -14.58 5.86 13.77
N ALA A 38 -14.81 5.62 12.47
CA ALA A 38 -15.43 6.59 11.57
C ALA A 38 -16.86 6.94 12.01
N SER A 39 -17.64 5.95 12.47
CA SER A 39 -18.97 6.16 13.03
C SER A 39 -18.93 7.04 14.30
N ALA A 40 -17.98 6.76 15.21
CA ALA A 40 -17.78 7.57 16.41
C ALA A 40 -17.30 9.00 16.09
N ILE A 41 -16.46 9.18 15.06
CA ILE A 41 -16.03 10.51 14.61
C ILE A 41 -17.21 11.26 13.98
N ALA A 42 -18.02 10.57 13.17
CA ALA A 42 -19.18 11.16 12.51
C ALA A 42 -20.22 11.70 13.52
N SER A 43 -20.41 11.01 14.65
CA SER A 43 -21.32 11.47 15.72
C SER A 43 -20.82 12.73 16.44
N LEU A 44 -19.50 12.98 16.45
CA LEU A 44 -18.92 14.21 16.99
C LEU A 44 -18.91 15.33 15.96
N ASN A 45 -18.38 15.06 14.76
CA ASN A 45 -18.37 15.99 13.65
C ASN A 45 -18.16 15.24 12.33
N ALA A 46 -19.17 15.28 11.45
CA ALA A 46 -19.13 14.63 10.15
C ALA A 46 -17.95 15.11 9.26
N LEU A 47 -17.49 16.35 9.40
CA LEU A 47 -16.38 16.89 8.61
C LEU A 47 -15.04 16.22 8.93
N LEU A 48 -14.89 15.64 10.13
CA LEU A 48 -13.65 14.97 10.55
C LEU A 48 -13.51 13.54 9.99
N VAL A 49 -14.57 12.99 9.40
CA VAL A 49 -14.56 11.64 8.83
C VAL A 49 -13.60 11.54 7.64
N ALA A 50 -13.55 12.57 6.79
CA ALA A 50 -12.67 12.58 5.63
C ALA A 50 -11.17 12.65 6.00
N PRO A 51 -10.72 13.53 6.92
CA PRO A 51 -9.37 13.45 7.47
C PRO A 51 -9.04 12.09 8.12
N ALA A 52 -9.99 11.47 8.83
CA ALA A 52 -9.79 10.13 9.38
C ALA A 52 -9.56 9.08 8.28
N PHE A 53 -10.28 9.19 7.16
CA PHE A 53 -10.09 8.34 5.98
C PHE A 53 -8.70 8.53 5.36
N SER A 54 -8.20 9.76 5.31
CA SER A 54 -6.84 10.05 4.86
C SER A 54 -5.78 9.34 5.71
N ILE A 55 -5.92 9.39 7.04
CA ILE A 55 -5.03 8.67 7.96
C ILE A 55 -5.07 7.16 7.69
N TYR A 56 -6.26 6.60 7.51
CA TYR A 56 -6.43 5.18 7.19
C TYR A 56 -5.78 4.79 5.86
N LEU A 57 -5.94 5.61 4.82
CA LEU A 57 -5.29 5.38 3.52
C LEU A 57 -3.75 5.43 3.62
N VAL A 58 -3.19 6.36 4.40
CA VAL A 58 -1.74 6.39 4.67
C VAL A 58 -1.28 5.12 5.38
N PHE A 59 -2.07 4.62 6.34
CA PHE A 59 -1.80 3.35 7.01
C PHE A 59 -1.75 2.18 6.02
N VAL A 60 -2.74 2.07 5.13
CA VAL A 60 -2.78 1.03 4.08
C VAL A 60 -1.58 1.16 3.14
N LEU A 61 -1.26 2.38 2.69
CA LEU A 61 -0.08 2.65 1.85
C LEU A 61 1.23 2.25 2.54
N GLY A 62 1.32 2.46 3.86
CA GLY A 62 2.43 2.02 4.69
C GLY A 62 2.61 0.50 4.65
N ILE A 63 1.54 -0.27 4.90
CA ILE A 63 1.57 -1.73 4.88
C ILE A 63 1.97 -2.26 3.49
N VAL A 64 1.33 -1.74 2.43
CA VAL A 64 1.61 -2.18 1.05
C VAL A 64 3.05 -1.87 0.67
N SER A 65 3.56 -0.68 1.03
CA SER A 65 4.95 -0.31 0.79
C SER A 65 5.91 -1.22 1.55
N ALA A 66 5.68 -1.45 2.85
CA ALA A 66 6.50 -2.36 3.65
C ALA A 66 6.57 -3.76 3.02
N LYS A 67 5.45 -4.26 2.46
CA LYS A 67 5.47 -5.53 1.74
C LYS A 67 6.15 -5.51 0.41
N PHE A 68 5.97 -4.46 -0.36
CA PHE A 68 6.61 -4.34 -1.65
C PHE A 68 8.14 -4.41 -1.50
N PHE A 69 8.70 -3.68 -0.55
CA PHE A 69 10.14 -3.65 -0.29
C PHE A 69 10.67 -4.85 0.52
N SER A 70 9.81 -5.60 1.22
CA SER A 70 10.23 -6.83 1.92
C SER A 70 10.23 -8.09 1.05
N ARG A 71 9.86 -8.00 -0.24
CA ARG A 71 9.82 -9.18 -1.14
C ARG A 71 11.21 -9.77 -1.28
N LYS A 72 11.38 -10.98 -0.74
CA LYS A 72 12.61 -11.77 -0.93
C LYS A 72 12.68 -12.25 -2.39
N LYS A 73 13.89 -12.33 -2.94
CA LYS A 73 14.12 -12.98 -4.23
C LYS A 73 13.66 -14.44 -4.12
N ILE A 74 12.74 -14.84 -5.00
CA ILE A 74 12.33 -16.24 -5.12
C ILE A 74 13.50 -16.97 -5.80
N ILE A 75 14.17 -17.85 -5.06
CA ILE A 75 15.21 -18.72 -5.61
C ILE A 75 14.50 -19.98 -6.08
N LEU A 76 14.42 -20.15 -7.40
CA LEU A 76 13.90 -21.37 -8.00
C LEU A 76 14.97 -22.45 -7.85
N THR A 77 14.68 -23.51 -7.10
CA THR A 77 15.61 -24.65 -6.88
C THR A 77 15.27 -25.88 -7.72
N GLY A 78 14.09 -25.91 -8.36
CA GLY A 78 13.67 -27.02 -9.20
C GLY A 78 14.41 -27.03 -10.55
N PRO A 79 14.91 -28.18 -11.04
CA PRO A 79 15.76 -28.25 -12.23
C PRO A 79 15.09 -27.70 -13.50
N VAL A 80 13.78 -27.89 -13.65
CA VAL A 80 12.99 -27.34 -14.76
C VAL A 80 12.85 -25.82 -14.64
N ALA A 81 12.54 -25.32 -13.44
CA ALA A 81 12.38 -23.90 -13.18
C ALA A 81 13.69 -23.12 -13.31
N VAL A 82 14.82 -23.74 -12.92
CA VAL A 82 16.17 -23.20 -13.11
C VAL A 82 16.51 -23.10 -14.59
N ARG A 83 16.22 -24.14 -15.39
CA ARG A 83 16.43 -24.12 -16.85
C ARG A 83 15.64 -23.02 -17.54
N ILE A 84 14.38 -22.82 -17.15
CA ILE A 84 13.53 -21.77 -17.71
C ILE A 84 14.04 -20.40 -17.28
N ALA A 85 14.39 -20.21 -16.01
CA ALA A 85 14.90 -18.94 -15.49
C ALA A 85 16.27 -18.56 -16.07
N ALA A 86 17.12 -19.54 -16.38
CA ALA A 86 18.43 -19.34 -17.00
C ALA A 86 18.37 -19.16 -18.53
N SER A 87 17.19 -19.34 -19.15
CA SER A 87 17.01 -19.04 -20.57
C SER A 87 16.88 -17.54 -20.82
N ALA A 88 17.30 -17.06 -21.99
CA ALA A 88 17.13 -15.65 -22.39
C ALA A 88 15.66 -15.19 -22.34
N ALA A 89 14.73 -16.10 -22.64
CA ALA A 89 13.30 -15.85 -22.53
C ALA A 89 12.87 -15.66 -21.05
N GLY A 90 13.37 -16.49 -20.13
CA GLY A 90 13.08 -16.38 -18.70
C GLY A 90 13.66 -15.12 -18.06
N GLU A 91 14.88 -14.75 -18.43
CA GLU A 91 15.52 -13.52 -17.93
C GLU A 91 14.78 -12.26 -18.41
N SER A 92 14.42 -12.20 -19.70
CA SER A 92 13.64 -11.09 -20.24
C SER A 92 12.24 -11.00 -19.62
N ALA A 93 11.55 -12.13 -19.46
CA ALA A 93 10.23 -12.18 -18.83
C ALA A 93 10.28 -11.73 -17.37
N ALA A 94 11.29 -12.15 -16.60
CA ALA A 94 11.47 -11.72 -15.21
C ALA A 94 11.73 -10.20 -15.11
N LYS A 95 12.53 -9.64 -16.04
CA LYS A 95 12.81 -8.20 -16.09
C LYS A 95 11.56 -7.39 -16.43
N VAL A 96 10.76 -7.84 -17.40
CA VAL A 96 9.49 -7.20 -17.77
C VAL A 96 8.50 -7.29 -16.62
N ALA A 97 8.33 -8.47 -16.01
CA ALA A 97 7.41 -8.67 -14.90
C ALA A 97 7.78 -7.80 -13.68
N LYS A 98 9.08 -7.70 -13.37
CA LYS A 98 9.56 -6.81 -12.30
C LYS A 98 9.26 -5.34 -12.61
N THR A 99 9.58 -4.89 -13.82
CA THR A 99 9.36 -3.51 -14.24
C THR A 99 7.87 -3.16 -14.22
N LEU A 100 7.02 -4.05 -14.74
CA LEU A 100 5.58 -3.89 -14.72
C LEU A 100 5.03 -3.85 -13.28
N SER A 101 5.48 -4.74 -12.41
CA SER A 101 5.09 -4.72 -10.99
C SER A 101 5.51 -3.44 -10.28
N GLU A 102 6.66 -2.88 -10.63
CA GLU A 102 7.16 -1.61 -10.10
C GLU A 102 6.30 -0.42 -10.57
N ILE A 103 5.97 -0.36 -11.86
CA ILE A 103 5.12 0.68 -12.46
C ILE A 103 3.72 0.65 -11.83
N ILE A 104 3.10 -0.53 -11.75
CA ILE A 104 1.76 -0.69 -11.17
C ILE A 104 1.77 -0.25 -9.69
N PHE A 105 2.79 -0.67 -8.93
CA PHE A 105 2.92 -0.26 -7.53
C PHE A 105 3.02 1.26 -7.39
N LEU A 106 3.88 1.92 -8.16
CA LEU A 106 4.04 3.37 -8.12
C LEU A 106 2.76 4.10 -8.52
N LEU A 107 2.09 3.64 -9.58
CA LEU A 107 0.84 4.25 -10.05
C LEU A 107 -0.24 4.17 -8.96
N CYS A 108 -0.46 2.99 -8.38
CA CYS A 108 -1.40 2.83 -7.29
C CYS A 108 -1.00 3.68 -6.08
N PHE A 109 0.29 3.64 -5.69
CA PHE A 109 0.80 4.40 -4.55
C PHE A 109 0.49 5.89 -4.68
N TYR A 110 0.83 6.51 -5.81
CA TYR A 110 0.61 7.95 -6.01
C TYR A 110 -0.87 8.30 -6.20
N PHE A 111 -1.66 7.43 -6.82
CA PHE A 111 -3.12 7.62 -6.93
C PHE A 111 -3.77 7.68 -5.54
N PHE A 112 -3.46 6.72 -4.67
CA PHE A 112 -3.98 6.72 -3.29
C PHE A 112 -3.40 7.86 -2.45
N LEU A 113 -2.12 8.22 -2.63
CA LEU A 113 -1.52 9.34 -1.93
C LEU A 113 -2.21 10.67 -2.29
N PHE A 114 -2.53 10.87 -3.57
CA PHE A 114 -3.30 12.04 -4.01
C PHE A 114 -4.69 12.05 -3.35
N GLY A 115 -5.35 10.90 -3.28
CA GLY A 115 -6.58 10.72 -2.51
C GLY A 115 -6.43 11.14 -1.03
N CYS A 116 -5.35 10.72 -0.36
CA CYS A 116 -5.09 11.12 1.03
C CYS A 116 -5.02 12.65 1.18
N VAL A 117 -4.32 13.33 0.28
CA VAL A 117 -4.18 14.79 0.31
C VAL A 117 -5.56 15.45 0.14
N PHE A 118 -6.36 14.95 -0.82
CA PHE A 118 -7.70 15.47 -1.06
C PHE A 118 -8.63 15.31 0.15
N PHE A 119 -8.67 14.10 0.74
CA PHE A 119 -9.48 13.84 1.93
C PHE A 119 -9.00 14.58 3.19
N ALA A 120 -7.70 14.83 3.33
CA ALA A 120 -7.18 15.62 4.45
C ALA A 120 -7.59 17.10 4.34
N LEU A 121 -7.61 17.64 3.12
CA LEU A 121 -7.94 19.04 2.85
C LEU A 121 -9.44 19.29 2.67
N SER A 122 -10.27 18.24 2.58
CA SER A 122 -11.70 18.39 2.32
C SER A 122 -12.45 19.28 3.32
N PRO A 123 -12.11 19.34 4.64
CA PRO A 123 -12.79 20.27 5.54
C PRO A 123 -12.47 21.74 5.23
N LEU A 124 -11.25 22.03 4.79
CA LEU A 124 -10.84 23.39 4.40
C LEU A 124 -11.50 23.81 3.08
N LEU A 125 -11.61 22.86 2.14
CA LEU A 125 -12.35 23.09 0.90
C LEU A 125 -13.82 23.37 1.21
N PHE A 126 -14.46 22.56 2.07
CA PHE A 126 -15.83 22.79 2.48
C PHE A 126 -16.01 24.18 3.10
N TRP A 127 -15.10 24.57 4.01
CA TRP A 127 -15.15 25.88 4.65
C TRP A 127 -14.93 27.05 3.67
N ALA A 128 -14.12 26.89 2.63
CA ALA A 128 -13.92 27.92 1.61
C ALA A 128 -15.13 28.12 0.68
N TYR A 129 -16.05 27.15 0.62
CA TYR A 129 -17.26 27.18 -0.23
C TYR A 129 -18.55 27.49 0.55
N THR A 130 -18.50 27.61 1.88
CA THR A 130 -19.60 28.01 2.77
C THR A 130 -19.40 29.41 3.31
#